data_AF-A0A496PV60-F1
#
_entry.id   AF-A0A496PV60-F1
#
_cell.length_a   1.000
_cell.length_b   1.000
_cell.length_c   1.000
_cell.angle_alpha   90.00
_cell.angle_beta   90.00
_cell.angle_gamma   90.00
#
_symmetry.space_group_name_H-M   'P 1'
#
loop_
_entity.id
_entity.type
_entity.pdbx_description
1 polymer ?
#
loop_
_entity_poly.entity_id
_entity_poly.type
_entity_poly.pdbx_seq_one_letter_code
_entity_poly.pdbx_strand_id
1 'polypeptide(L)'
;MEILLTDIFKTNWYPMLTGFLGLALFFAMMGLRDLRDQLLEGFLFLALSVFFFSSHLYLLLEMSAQSSFGSLASELTLWIWLALIFAPALIVLFILLGIFSLLSQGFHAGLVKLFFGLTLLCYLFMVGSHWPADCKGIMAMIYGGVWFNLELRTT
;
A
#
# COMPACT_ATOMS: atom_id res chain seq x y z
N MET A 1 -10.77 20.97 2.65
CA MET A 1 -10.10 19.74 2.18
C MET A 1 -8.72 19.99 1.59
N GLU A 2 -8.47 21.14 0.95
CA GLU A 2 -7.08 21.59 0.65
C GLU A 2 -6.22 21.68 1.92
N ILE A 3 -6.82 22.08 3.05
CA ILE A 3 -6.18 22.08 4.38
C ILE A 3 -5.78 20.65 4.82
N LEU A 4 -6.58 19.64 4.44
CA LEU A 4 -6.33 18.24 4.78
C LEU A 4 -5.18 17.66 3.95
N LEU A 5 -5.10 17.99 2.66
CA LEU A 5 -3.96 17.66 1.78
C LEU A 5 -2.65 18.36 2.20
N THR A 6 -2.74 19.59 2.72
CA THR A 6 -1.55 20.32 3.19
C THR A 6 -1.10 19.89 4.59
N ASP A 7 -1.99 19.43 5.46
CA ASP A 7 -1.61 18.84 6.75
C ASP A 7 -1.09 17.39 6.63
N ILE A 8 -1.53 16.61 5.63
CA ILE A 8 -1.00 15.26 5.35
C ILE A 8 0.53 15.28 5.11
N PHE A 9 1.09 16.36 4.57
CA PHE A 9 2.54 16.53 4.37
C PHE A 9 3.26 17.30 5.50
N LYS A 10 2.54 17.97 6.41
CA LYS A 10 3.14 18.61 7.58
C LYS A 10 3.47 17.62 8.71
N THR A 11 2.80 16.48 8.73
CA THR A 11 2.92 15.49 9.80
C THR A 11 3.62 14.24 9.24
N ASN A 12 4.89 14.03 9.61
CA ASN A 12 5.76 12.93 9.14
C ASN A 12 5.19 11.50 9.27
N TRP A 13 4.06 11.33 9.96
CA TRP A 13 3.47 10.05 10.35
C TRP A 13 2.73 9.37 9.20
N TYR A 14 2.01 10.10 8.35
CA TYR A 14 1.28 9.52 7.21
C TYR A 14 2.17 8.81 6.18
N PRO A 15 3.21 9.46 5.63
CA PRO A 15 4.11 8.77 4.70
C PRO A 15 4.86 7.62 5.37
N MET A 16 5.16 7.71 6.67
CA MET A 16 5.78 6.63 7.45
C MET A 16 4.86 5.41 7.60
N LEU A 17 3.58 5.62 7.92
CA LEU A 17 2.56 4.57 8.00
C LEU A 17 2.37 3.84 6.68
N THR A 18 2.19 4.61 5.59
CA THR A 18 2.07 4.09 4.23
C THR A 18 3.33 3.34 3.80
N GLY A 19 4.51 3.88 4.14
CA GLY A 19 5.81 3.27 3.85
C GLY A 19 5.98 1.92 4.53
N PHE A 20 5.67 1.82 5.83
CA PHE A 20 5.75 0.54 6.55
C PHE A 20 4.78 -0.50 6.01
N LEU A 21 3.55 -0.10 5.66
CA LEU A 21 2.61 -1.02 5.02
C LEU A 21 3.11 -1.46 3.64
N GLY A 22 3.65 -0.54 2.84
CA GLY A 22 4.26 -0.85 1.55
C GLY A 22 5.42 -1.84 1.66
N LEU A 23 6.33 -1.63 2.62
CA LEU A 23 7.43 -2.55 2.91
C LEU A 23 6.91 -3.92 3.38
N ALA A 24 5.93 -3.94 4.27
CA ALA A 24 5.31 -5.18 4.73
C ALA A 24 4.74 -6.00 3.57
N LEU A 25 4.01 -5.35 2.66
CA LEU A 25 3.45 -5.98 1.46
C LEU A 25 4.55 -6.46 0.50
N PHE A 26 5.56 -5.63 0.24
CA PHE A 26 6.69 -6.00 -0.63
C PHE A 26 7.42 -7.25 -0.12
N PHE A 27 7.78 -7.26 1.16
CA PHE A 27 8.47 -8.41 1.76
C PHE A 27 7.56 -9.63 1.90
N ALA A 28 6.25 -9.46 2.12
CA ALA A 28 5.30 -10.58 2.09
C ALA A 28 5.33 -11.26 0.73
N MET A 29 5.31 -10.47 -0.34
CA MET A 29 5.30 -10.98 -1.69
C MET A 29 6.61 -11.65 -2.09
N MET A 30 7.76 -11.06 -1.74
CA MET A 30 9.06 -11.71 -1.94
C MET A 30 9.16 -13.00 -1.15
N GLY A 31 8.73 -13.00 0.12
CA GLY A 31 8.72 -14.21 0.94
C GLY A 31 7.83 -15.33 0.37
N LEU A 32 6.63 -14.99 -0.11
CA LEU A 32 5.73 -15.97 -0.76
C LEU A 32 6.31 -16.52 -2.06
N ARG A 33 7.00 -15.69 -2.84
CA ARG A 33 7.68 -16.12 -4.09
C ARG A 33 8.82 -17.08 -3.79
N ASP A 34 9.72 -16.71 -2.88
CA ASP A 34 10.88 -17.51 -2.55
C ASP A 34 10.48 -18.85 -1.93
N LEU A 35 9.47 -18.86 -1.06
CA LEU A 35 8.95 -20.11 -0.48
C LEU A 35 8.31 -21.03 -1.53
N ARG A 36 7.63 -20.47 -2.53
CA ARG A 36 7.09 -21.25 -3.66
C ARG A 36 8.22 -21.90 -4.45
N ASP A 37 9.33 -21.20 -4.61
CA ASP A 37 10.52 -21.68 -5.32
C ASP A 37 11.45 -22.51 -4.40
N GLN A 38 10.96 -22.91 -3.22
CA GLN A 38 11.63 -23.75 -2.22
C GLN A 38 12.92 -23.15 -1.61
N LEU A 39 13.06 -21.82 -1.68
CA LEU A 39 14.16 -21.07 -1.08
C LEU A 39 13.84 -20.73 0.38
N LEU A 40 14.74 -21.12 1.29
CA LEU A 40 14.57 -20.89 2.73
C LEU A 40 14.66 -19.40 3.11
N GLU A 41 15.30 -18.59 2.26
CA GLU A 41 15.38 -17.14 2.36
C GLU A 41 13.97 -16.50 2.43
N GLY A 42 12.96 -17.15 1.86
CA GLY A 42 11.57 -16.68 1.93
C GLY A 42 11.05 -16.54 3.36
N PHE A 43 11.52 -17.37 4.32
CA PHE A 43 11.17 -17.21 5.74
C PHE A 43 11.70 -15.91 6.34
N LEU A 44 12.91 -15.47 5.94
CA LEU A 44 13.47 -14.19 6.38
C LEU A 44 12.63 -13.02 5.87
N PHE A 45 12.21 -13.06 4.60
CA PHE A 45 11.35 -12.03 4.03
C PHE A 45 9.97 -12.00 4.69
N LEU A 46 9.37 -13.16 5.00
CA LEU A 46 8.13 -13.19 5.78
C LEU A 46 8.32 -12.63 7.21
N ALA A 47 9.43 -12.92 7.88
CA ALA A 47 9.72 -12.34 9.20
C ALA A 47 9.85 -10.81 9.13
N LEU A 48 10.52 -10.28 8.10
CA LEU A 48 10.59 -8.84 7.84
C LEU A 48 9.21 -8.23 7.56
N SER A 49 8.36 -8.92 6.79
CA SER A 49 6.98 -8.50 6.56
C SER A 49 6.19 -8.37 7.85
N VAL A 50 6.26 -9.39 8.72
CA VAL A 50 5.61 -9.38 10.04
C VAL A 50 6.14 -8.24 10.91
N PHE A 51 7.45 -7.99 10.90
CA PHE A 51 8.06 -6.88 11.62
C PHE A 51 7.48 -5.54 11.18
N PHE A 52 7.51 -5.24 9.87
CA PHE A 52 7.01 -3.96 9.35
C PHE A 52 5.50 -3.81 9.53
N PHE A 53 4.72 -4.89 9.38
CA PHE A 53 3.29 -4.86 9.66
C PHE A 53 3.00 -4.61 11.15
N SER A 54 3.77 -5.22 12.04
CA SER A 54 3.64 -4.99 13.49
C SER A 54 4.01 -3.55 13.87
N SER A 55 5.07 -2.98 13.28
CA SER A 55 5.43 -1.57 13.46
C SER A 55 4.33 -0.64 12.93
N HIS A 56 3.73 -0.97 11.79
CA HIS A 56 2.59 -0.25 11.24
C HIS A 56 1.40 -0.24 12.22
N LEU A 57 1.03 -1.40 12.78
CA LEU A 57 -0.05 -1.51 13.76
C LEU A 57 0.27 -0.76 15.06
N TYR A 58 1.50 -0.86 15.55
CA TYR A 58 1.94 -0.13 16.74
C TYR A 58 1.77 1.37 16.57
N LEU A 59 2.16 1.92 15.41
CA LEU A 59 1.97 3.34 15.11
C LEU A 59 0.50 3.75 15.02
N LEU A 60 -0.36 2.89 14.45
CA LEU A 60 -1.80 3.15 14.43
C LEU A 60 -2.38 3.24 15.85
N LEU A 61 -1.96 2.34 16.75
CA LEU A 61 -2.39 2.35 18.15
C LEU A 61 -1.88 3.60 18.88
N GLU A 62 -0.62 3.98 18.66
CA GLU A 62 -0.03 5.19 19.28
C GLU A 62 -0.75 6.47 18.82
N MET A 63 -1.13 6.57 17.54
CA MET A 63 -1.93 7.69 17.04
C MET A 63 -3.30 7.77 17.73
N SER A 64 -3.90 6.63 18.07
CA SER A 64 -5.18 6.61 18.78
C SER A 64 -5.08 7.08 20.24
N ALA A 65 -3.91 6.92 20.86
CA ALA A 65 -3.65 7.34 22.23
C ALA A 65 -3.38 8.85 22.38
N GLN A 66 -2.90 9.52 21.32
CA GLN A 66 -2.61 10.96 21.35
C GLN A 66 -3.89 11.78 21.11
N SER A 67 -4.37 12.47 22.15
CA SER A 67 -5.65 13.18 22.22
C SER A 67 -5.86 14.30 21.20
N SER A 68 -4.81 14.80 20.54
CA SER A 68 -4.89 15.80 19.47
C SER A 68 -5.25 15.21 18.09
N PHE A 69 -5.09 13.90 17.89
CA PHE A 69 -5.51 13.16 16.69
C PHE A 69 -6.59 12.10 16.99
N GLY A 70 -7.04 11.99 18.26
CA GLY A 70 -7.96 10.97 18.74
C GLY A 70 -9.31 10.91 18.00
N SER A 71 -9.80 12.02 17.44
CA SER A 71 -11.03 12.01 16.62
C SER A 71 -10.83 11.31 15.27
N LEU A 72 -9.64 11.43 14.67
CA LEU A 72 -9.31 10.82 13.38
C LEU A 72 -8.99 9.33 13.56
N ALA A 73 -8.38 8.96 14.68
CA ALA A 73 -8.16 7.57 15.04
C ALA A 73 -9.46 6.84 15.45
N SER A 74 -10.40 7.52 16.12
CA SER A 74 -11.72 6.94 16.46
C SER A 74 -12.59 6.69 15.23
N GLU A 75 -12.36 7.44 14.15
CA GLU A 75 -13.07 7.30 12.88
C GLU A 75 -12.33 6.42 11.86
N LEU A 76 -11.17 5.86 12.22
CA LEU A 76 -10.39 5.00 11.33
C LEU A 76 -11.06 3.62 11.16
N THR A 77 -12.10 3.59 10.35
CA THR A 77 -12.73 2.35 9.89
C THR A 77 -11.80 1.62 8.92
N LEU A 78 -12.00 0.31 8.77
CA LEU A 78 -11.27 -0.51 7.79
C LEU A 78 -11.33 0.08 6.36
N TRP A 79 -12.47 0.65 5.97
CA TRP A 79 -12.65 1.27 4.66
C TRP A 79 -11.80 2.53 4.48
N ILE A 80 -11.73 3.37 5.53
CA ILE A 80 -10.89 4.56 5.53
C ILE A 80 -9.41 4.17 5.52
N TRP A 81 -9.00 3.16 6.30
CA TRP A 81 -7.65 2.62 6.28
C TRP A 81 -7.27 2.10 4.88
N LEU A 82 -8.18 1.35 4.23
CA LEU A 82 -7.97 0.84 2.88
C LEU A 82 -7.78 1.96 1.86
N ALA A 83 -8.62 3.00 1.91
CA ALA A 83 -8.57 4.09 0.97
C ALA A 83 -7.37 5.02 1.20
N LEU A 84 -7.02 5.28 2.46
CA LEU A 84 -6.12 6.37 2.83
C LEU A 84 -4.68 5.92 3.08
N ILE A 85 -4.46 4.64 3.42
CA ILE A 85 -3.14 4.08 3.72
C ILE A 85 -2.79 2.95 2.74
N PHE A 86 -3.68 1.96 2.59
CA PHE A 86 -3.40 0.81 1.73
C PHE A 86 -3.35 1.17 0.24
N ALA A 87 -4.28 1.99 -0.26
CA ALA A 87 -4.28 2.36 -1.66
C ALA A 87 -3.02 3.17 -2.05
N PRO A 88 -2.58 4.18 -1.28
CA PRO A 88 -1.29 4.84 -1.53
C PRO A 88 -0.09 3.89 -1.46
N ALA A 89 -0.07 2.93 -0.53
CA ALA A 89 1.00 1.93 -0.45
C ALA A 89 1.05 1.07 -1.72
N LEU A 90 -0.11 0.62 -2.21
CA LEU A 90 -0.21 -0.12 -3.47
C LEU A 90 0.25 0.71 -4.67
N ILE A 91 -0.15 1.98 -4.77
CA ILE A 91 0.27 2.87 -5.87
C ILE A 91 1.80 2.98 -5.89
N VAL A 92 2.42 3.22 -4.74
CA VAL A 92 3.88 3.32 -4.63
C VAL A 92 4.54 2.01 -5.04
N LEU A 93 4.01 0.86 -4.62
CA LEU A 93 4.53 -0.44 -5.03
C LEU A 93 4.43 -0.67 -6.53
N PHE A 94 3.28 -0.39 -7.15
CA PHE A 94 3.11 -0.49 -8.61
C PHE A 94 4.11 0.39 -9.36
N ILE A 95 4.33 1.62 -8.88
CA ILE A 95 5.26 2.56 -9.51
C ILE A 95 6.70 2.06 -9.37
N LEU A 96 7.14 1.74 -8.16
CA LEU A 96 8.53 1.30 -7.92
C LEU A 96 8.85 -0.01 -8.63
N LEU A 97 7.97 -1.01 -8.51
CA LEU A 97 8.14 -2.29 -9.20
C LEU A 97 8.02 -2.15 -10.72
N GLY A 98 7.17 -1.23 -11.20
CA GLY A 98 7.05 -0.92 -12.62
C GLY A 98 8.32 -0.31 -13.19
N ILE A 99 8.89 0.70 -12.52
CA ILE A 99 10.18 1.31 -12.90
C ILE A 99 11.28 0.24 -12.87
N PHE A 100 11.36 -0.56 -11.80
CA PHE A 100 12.36 -1.62 -11.70
C PHE A 100 12.22 -2.65 -12.83
N SER A 101 10.99 -3.05 -13.17
CA SER A 101 10.73 -4.03 -14.23
C SER A 101 11.05 -3.47 -15.62
N LEU A 102 10.82 -2.17 -15.87
CA LEU A 102 11.25 -1.50 -17.10
C LEU A 102 12.77 -1.56 -17.29
N LEU A 103 13.53 -1.44 -16.20
CA LEU A 103 15.00 -1.43 -16.24
C LEU A 103 15.62 -2.83 -16.31
N SER A 104 14.96 -3.86 -15.76
CA SER A 104 15.60 -5.17 -15.51
C SER A 104 14.96 -6.38 -16.19
N GLN A 105 13.63 -6.42 -16.35
CA GLN A 105 12.90 -7.65 -16.71
C GLN A 105 12.16 -7.55 -18.05
N GLY A 106 11.84 -6.33 -18.51
CA GLY A 106 11.26 -6.10 -19.83
C GLY A 106 10.29 -4.93 -19.86
N PHE A 107 10.29 -4.20 -20.97
CA PHE A 107 9.50 -2.98 -21.16
C PHE A 107 7.99 -3.21 -20.96
N HIS A 108 7.45 -4.32 -21.49
CA HIS A 108 6.02 -4.61 -21.39
C HIS A 108 5.55 -4.84 -19.94
N ALA A 109 6.28 -5.64 -19.17
CA ALA A 109 5.91 -5.93 -17.78
C ALA A 109 5.96 -4.68 -16.90
N GLY A 110 6.97 -3.83 -17.09
CA GLY A 110 7.06 -2.56 -16.39
C GLY A 110 5.94 -1.59 -16.75
N LEU A 111 5.59 -1.47 -18.04
CA LEU A 111 4.50 -0.60 -18.50
C LEU A 111 3.15 -1.03 -17.92
N VAL A 112 2.86 -2.34 -17.88
CA VAL A 112 1.63 -2.86 -17.26
C VAL A 112 1.53 -2.47 -15.78
N LYS A 113 2.60 -2.65 -15.01
CA LYS A 113 2.61 -2.29 -13.57
C LYS A 113 2.43 -0.77 -13.37
N LEU A 114 3.11 0.05 -14.17
CA LEU A 114 2.94 1.51 -14.14
C LEU A 114 1.52 1.93 -14.50
N PHE A 115 0.93 1.31 -15.53
CA PHE A 115 -0.44 1.61 -15.95
C PHE A 115 -1.44 1.30 -14.84
N PHE A 116 -1.32 0.16 -14.16
CA PHE A 116 -2.18 -0.15 -13.02
C PHE A 116 -1.98 0.81 -11.83
N GLY A 117 -0.74 1.18 -11.51
CA GLY A 117 -0.47 2.18 -10.47
C GLY A 117 -1.08 3.55 -10.77
N LEU A 118 -0.89 4.04 -12.00
CA LEU A 118 -1.41 5.34 -12.43
C LEU A 118 -2.93 5.35 -12.58
N THR A 119 -3.54 4.25 -13.04
CA THR A 119 -5.01 4.16 -13.14
C THR A 119 -5.67 4.15 -11.78
N LEU A 120 -5.11 3.45 -10.78
CA LEU A 120 -5.62 3.51 -9.41
C LEU A 120 -5.56 4.95 -8.85
N LEU A 121 -4.43 5.63 -9.05
CA LEU A 121 -4.27 7.04 -8.67
C LEU A 121 -5.32 7.92 -9.35
N CYS A 122 -5.50 7.75 -10.67
CA CYS A 122 -6.47 8.50 -11.45
C CYS A 122 -7.90 8.23 -10.98
N TYR A 123 -8.27 6.98 -10.71
CA TYR A 123 -9.60 6.63 -10.22
C TYR A 123 -9.87 7.25 -8.85
N LEU A 124 -8.93 7.15 -7.90
CA LEU A 124 -9.10 7.79 -6.59
C LEU A 124 -9.24 9.31 -6.71
N PHE A 125 -8.54 9.93 -7.66
CA PHE A 125 -8.65 11.35 -7.92
C PHE A 125 -10.00 11.73 -8.58
N MET A 126 -10.42 11.01 -9.62
CA MET A 126 -11.69 11.26 -10.34
C MET A 126 -12.92 11.05 -9.45
N VAL A 127 -12.90 9.99 -8.64
CA VAL A 127 -13.95 9.68 -7.66
C VAL A 127 -14.04 10.82 -6.63
N GLY A 128 -12.91 11.44 -6.30
CA GLY A 128 -12.85 12.60 -5.43
C GLY A 128 -13.29 12.29 -4.00
N SER A 129 -13.43 13.32 -3.17
CA SER A 129 -13.74 13.14 -1.75
C SER A 129 -15.20 12.84 -1.42
N HIS A 130 -16.11 13.21 -2.32
CA HIS A 130 -17.55 13.07 -2.13
C HIS A 130 -18.02 11.62 -2.14
N TRP A 131 -17.24 10.72 -2.73
CA TRP A 131 -17.59 9.31 -2.74
C TRP A 131 -17.37 8.64 -1.37
N PRO A 132 -18.27 7.71 -1.01
CA PRO A 132 -18.16 6.88 0.18
C PRO A 132 -16.81 6.14 0.30
N ALA A 133 -16.32 6.00 1.54
CA ALA A 133 -15.02 5.39 1.82
C ALA A 133 -14.97 3.89 1.52
N ASP A 134 -16.10 3.18 1.67
CA ASP A 134 -16.30 1.78 1.29
C ASP A 134 -16.01 1.54 -0.19
N CYS A 135 -16.55 2.38 -1.09
CA CYS A 135 -16.32 2.26 -2.52
C CYS A 135 -14.83 2.41 -2.88
N LYS A 136 -14.14 3.38 -2.26
CA LYS A 136 -12.70 3.57 -2.44
C LYS A 136 -11.89 2.41 -1.87
N GLY A 137 -12.29 1.88 -0.72
CA GLY A 137 -11.68 0.71 -0.11
C GLY A 137 -11.84 -0.55 -0.97
N ILE A 138 -13.03 -0.77 -1.55
CA ILE A 138 -13.28 -1.87 -2.49
C ILE A 138 -12.39 -1.75 -3.72
N MET A 139 -12.26 -0.55 -4.31
CA MET A 139 -11.33 -0.32 -5.42
C MET A 139 -9.89 -0.69 -5.03
N ALA A 140 -9.43 -0.25 -3.85
CA ALA A 140 -8.10 -0.58 -3.36
C ALA A 140 -7.91 -2.10 -3.19
N MET A 141 -8.91 -2.82 -2.67
CA MET A 141 -8.87 -4.28 -2.55
C MET A 141 -8.79 -4.98 -3.90
N ILE A 142 -9.59 -4.55 -4.89
CA ILE A 142 -9.55 -5.10 -6.25
C ILE A 142 -8.15 -4.94 -6.84
N TYR A 143 -7.57 -3.74 -6.72
CA TYR A 143 -6.22 -3.47 -7.20
C TYR A 143 -5.15 -4.25 -6.43
N GLY A 144 -5.34 -4.49 -5.12
CA GLY A 144 -4.50 -5.41 -4.36
C GLY A 144 -4.55 -6.84 -4.91
N GLY A 145 -5.74 -7.34 -5.25
CA GLY A 145 -5.91 -8.64 -5.90
C GLY A 145 -5.25 -8.71 -7.28
N VAL A 146 -5.32 -7.64 -8.06
CA VAL A 146 -4.61 -7.52 -9.34
C VAL A 146 -3.10 -7.55 -9.13
N TRP A 147 -2.59 -6.80 -8.15
CA TRP A 147 -1.16 -6.77 -7.80
C TRP A 147 -0.65 -8.16 -7.43
N PHE A 148 -1.34 -8.87 -6.54
CA PHE A 148 -0.99 -10.24 -6.18
C PHE A 148 -1.00 -11.18 -7.38
N ASN A 149 -2.02 -11.11 -8.24
CA ASN A 149 -2.08 -11.96 -9.43
C ASN A 149 -0.94 -11.64 -10.41
N LEU A 150 -0.67 -10.36 -10.68
CA LEU A 150 0.40 -9.98 -11.60
C LEU A 150 1.74 -10.48 -11.10
N GLU A 151 2.05 -10.30 -9.83
CA GLU A 151 3.36 -10.66 -9.30
C GLU A 151 3.49 -12.17 -9.05
N LEU A 152 2.44 -12.89 -8.67
CA LEU A 152 2.51 -14.34 -8.47
C LEU A 152 2.38 -15.15 -9.77
N ARG A 153 1.71 -14.64 -10.82
CA ARG A 153 1.51 -15.36 -12.09
C ARG A 153 2.55 -15.09 -13.18
N THR A 154 3.36 -14.03 -13.09
CA THR A 154 4.38 -13.72 -14.12
C THR A 154 5.63 -14.62 -14.06
N THR A 155 5.46 -15.90 -13.74
CA THR A 155 6.45 -16.97 -13.88
C THR A 155 5.81 -18.14 -14.60
#